data_AF-A9ENB5-F1
#
_entry.id   AF-A9ENB5-F1
#
_cell.length_a   1.000
_cell.length_b   1.000
_cell.length_c   1.000
_cell.angle_alpha   90.00
_cell.angle_beta   90.00
_cell.angle_gamma   90.00
#
_symmetry.space_group_name_H-M   'P 1'
#
loop_
_entity.id
_entity.type
_entity.pdbx_description
1 polymer ?
#
loop_
_entity_poly.entity_id
_entity_poly.type
_entity_poly.pdbx_seq_one_letter_code
_entity_poly.pdbx_strand_id
1 'polypeptide(L)'
;MSTGSSTGELGVTRGDLLPKRTDEPDKTQIPIDSKLRFIETSTGTPLLHLAVSGLTPPSGFTAKTEYWSRLAAFKSRAITLVSFGFTNHPGSPDYPKEFRDWLVGGSVLSTDQEASGQQWTQGIYQPTSPASALYWAVDPDGPIGRRIGLLVELGSAGELRNAIWYKMDRPQNGLIFQNTPSKVNFTQVFVGDTPSNDPRHIDPQSAWYYYHGVMRPA
;
A
#
# COMPACT_ATOMS: atom_id res chain seq x y z
N MET A 1 51.56 16.82 34.31
CA MET A 1 50.59 17.89 33.99
C MET A 1 49.33 17.26 33.45
N SER A 2 48.20 17.61 34.04
CA SER A 2 46.85 17.15 33.71
C SER A 2 46.16 18.21 32.86
N THR A 3 45.45 17.78 31.81
CA THR A 3 44.13 18.32 31.44
C THR A 3 43.38 17.23 30.69
N GLY A 4 42.39 16.63 31.34
CA GLY A 4 41.37 15.83 30.66
C GLY A 4 40.31 16.71 30.01
N SER A 5 39.60 16.16 29.05
CA SER A 5 38.18 16.47 28.84
C SER A 5 37.49 15.25 28.24
N SER A 6 36.52 14.76 29.01
CA SER A 6 35.56 13.72 28.64
C SER A 6 34.38 14.36 27.92
N THR A 7 34.02 13.79 26.77
CA THR A 7 32.67 13.75 26.18
C THR A 7 32.68 12.45 25.38
N GLY A 8 32.02 11.38 25.80
CA GLY A 8 30.58 11.31 25.95
C GLY A 8 30.03 10.62 24.70
N GLU A 9 29.73 9.32 24.86
CA GLU A 9 28.89 8.43 24.03
C GLU A 9 28.50 8.89 22.61
N LEU A 10 28.77 8.03 21.63
CA LEU A 10 27.70 7.40 20.85
C LEU A 10 28.18 5.99 20.46
N GLY A 11 27.59 5.00 21.12
CA GLY A 11 27.78 3.60 20.78
C GLY A 11 27.49 3.36 19.31
N VAL A 12 28.48 2.83 18.60
CA VAL A 12 28.34 2.29 17.25
C VAL A 12 27.33 1.15 17.34
N THR A 13 26.06 1.49 17.13
CA THR A 13 24.98 0.51 17.09
C THR A 13 25.07 -0.16 15.73
N ARG A 14 25.89 -1.22 15.70
CA ARG A 14 25.76 -2.44 14.87
C ARG A 14 24.71 -2.33 13.76
N GLY A 15 25.05 -1.60 12.69
CA GLY A 15 24.37 -1.61 11.39
C GLY A 15 24.84 -2.75 10.48
N ASP A 16 25.72 -3.62 10.98
CA ASP A 16 26.45 -4.62 10.18
C ASP A 16 25.83 -6.02 10.20
N LEU A 17 24.50 -6.11 10.28
CA LEU A 17 23.77 -7.31 9.87
C LEU A 17 22.50 -6.89 9.11
N LEU A 18 22.68 -6.04 8.10
CA LEU A 18 21.81 -6.14 6.93
C LEU A 18 21.92 -7.60 6.44
N PRO A 19 20.81 -8.31 6.21
CA PRO A 19 20.89 -9.51 5.41
C PRO A 19 21.60 -9.09 4.12
N LYS A 20 22.74 -9.74 3.83
CA LYS A 20 23.32 -9.71 2.48
C LYS A 20 22.14 -9.89 1.53
N ARG A 21 22.08 -9.10 0.45
CA ARG A 21 21.28 -9.47 -0.72
C ARG A 21 21.67 -10.90 -1.08
N THR A 22 20.96 -11.86 -0.50
CA THR A 22 20.77 -13.15 -1.11
C THR A 22 19.95 -12.80 -2.33
N ASP A 23 20.48 -13.14 -3.50
CA ASP A 23 19.75 -13.17 -4.76
C ASP A 23 18.55 -14.13 -4.60
N GLU A 24 17.57 -13.75 -3.79
CA GLU A 24 16.21 -14.17 -4.01
C GLU A 24 15.80 -13.51 -5.33
N PRO A 25 15.32 -14.28 -6.31
CA PRO A 25 14.91 -13.71 -7.59
C PRO A 25 13.97 -12.55 -7.32
N ASP A 26 14.26 -11.42 -7.98
CA ASP A 26 13.49 -10.17 -7.92
C ASP A 26 12.00 -10.52 -7.86
N LYS A 27 11.41 -10.36 -6.68
CA LYS A 27 9.98 -10.56 -6.47
C LYS A 27 9.29 -9.35 -7.08
N THR A 28 9.05 -9.45 -8.39
CA THR A 28 8.07 -8.64 -9.12
C THR A 28 6.83 -8.52 -8.24
N GLN A 29 6.03 -7.45 -8.34
CA GLN A 29 4.73 -7.38 -7.70
C GLN A 29 3.81 -8.38 -8.38
N ILE A 30 4.08 -9.66 -8.16
CA ILE A 30 3.28 -10.86 -8.23
C ILE A 30 4.16 -11.99 -7.61
N PRO A 31 4.11 -12.36 -6.31
CA PRO A 31 3.48 -13.64 -6.05
C PRO A 31 2.00 -13.39 -6.33
N ILE A 32 1.41 -14.21 -7.19
CA ILE A 32 0.04 -13.94 -7.67
C ILE A 32 -0.93 -13.96 -6.48
N ASP A 33 -0.44 -14.46 -5.35
CA ASP A 33 -1.08 -14.54 -4.07
C ASP A 33 -0.21 -13.80 -3.04
N SER A 34 -0.67 -12.62 -2.60
CA SER A 34 -0.02 -11.87 -1.52
C SER A 34 -1.02 -11.38 -0.48
N LYS A 35 -0.53 -11.20 0.75
CA LYS A 35 -1.27 -10.61 1.86
C LYS A 35 -0.60 -9.29 2.22
N LEU A 36 -1.36 -8.22 2.14
CA LEU A 36 -0.94 -6.87 2.48
C LEU A 36 -1.71 -6.40 3.71
N ARG A 37 -1.04 -5.71 4.62
CA ARG A 37 -1.66 -5.10 5.81
C ARG A 37 -1.34 -3.63 5.85
N PHE A 38 -2.37 -2.79 5.98
CA PHE A 38 -2.22 -1.41 6.37
C PHE A 38 -2.43 -1.30 7.87
N ILE A 39 -1.42 -0.80 8.59
CA ILE A 39 -1.50 -0.53 10.03
C ILE A 39 -1.37 0.98 10.28
N GLU A 40 -1.97 1.46 11.36
CA GLU A 40 -1.67 2.79 11.88
C GLU A 40 -0.22 2.81 12.41
N THR A 41 0.59 3.76 11.92
CA THR A 41 2.03 3.77 12.21
C THR A 41 2.34 3.97 13.69
N SER A 42 1.52 4.72 14.43
CA SER A 42 1.75 5.04 15.85
C SER A 42 1.35 3.91 16.80
N THR A 43 0.28 3.17 16.48
CA THR A 43 -0.30 2.17 17.39
C THR A 43 -0.06 0.73 16.92
N GLY A 44 0.30 0.53 15.66
CA GLY A 44 0.37 -0.79 15.03
C GLY A 44 -1.00 -1.42 14.77
N THR A 45 -2.10 -0.69 15.01
CA THR A 45 -3.46 -1.20 14.84
C THR A 45 -3.73 -1.52 13.38
N PRO A 46 -4.16 -2.75 13.03
CA PRO A 46 -4.59 -3.08 11.67
C PRO A 46 -5.81 -2.26 11.26
N LEU A 47 -5.70 -1.57 10.13
CA LEU A 47 -6.77 -0.75 9.56
C LEU A 47 -7.45 -1.47 8.40
N LEU A 48 -6.64 -1.98 7.48
CA LEU A 48 -7.08 -2.71 6.29
C LEU A 48 -6.21 -3.96 6.11
N HIS A 49 -6.86 -5.05 5.69
CA HIS A 49 -6.22 -6.18 5.07
C HIS A 49 -6.51 -6.17 3.57
N LEU A 50 -5.51 -6.55 2.79
CA LEU A 50 -5.64 -6.75 1.36
C LEU A 50 -5.13 -8.16 1.05
N ALA A 51 -5.95 -8.97 0.37
CA ALA A 51 -5.51 -10.19 -0.28
C ALA A 51 -5.48 -9.96 -1.79
N VAL A 52 -4.40 -10.36 -2.42
CA VAL A 52 -4.27 -10.30 -3.88
C VAL A 52 -4.36 -11.72 -4.39
N SER A 53 -5.23 -11.97 -5.35
CA SER A 53 -5.52 -13.33 -5.85
C SER A 53 -4.78 -13.69 -7.13
N GLY A 54 -4.40 -14.96 -7.20
CA GLY A 54 -3.61 -15.51 -8.26
C GLY A 54 -4.29 -15.72 -9.59
N LEU A 55 -3.62 -16.47 -10.48
CA LEU A 55 -4.27 -17.06 -11.66
C LEU A 55 -5.25 -18.18 -11.26
N THR A 56 -5.00 -18.82 -10.13
CA THR A 56 -5.78 -19.94 -9.59
C THR A 56 -6.28 -19.59 -8.18
N PRO A 57 -7.24 -18.66 -8.06
CA PRO A 57 -7.77 -18.26 -6.76
C PRO A 57 -8.59 -19.40 -6.13
N PRO A 58 -8.88 -19.34 -4.81
CA PRO A 58 -9.85 -20.23 -4.20
C PRO A 58 -11.24 -20.10 -4.83
N SER A 59 -12.05 -21.15 -4.73
CA SER A 59 -13.46 -21.10 -5.18
C SER A 59 -14.21 -19.96 -4.49
N GLY A 60 -14.97 -19.18 -5.28
CA GLY A 60 -15.67 -17.98 -4.84
C GLY A 60 -14.88 -16.68 -5.04
N PHE A 61 -13.62 -16.74 -5.45
CA PHE A 61 -12.79 -15.57 -5.74
C PHE A 61 -12.41 -15.53 -7.23
N THR A 62 -12.38 -14.32 -7.79
CA THR A 62 -11.89 -14.00 -9.13
C THR A 62 -10.36 -13.93 -9.13
N ALA A 63 -9.74 -14.35 -10.24
CA ALA A 63 -8.30 -14.29 -10.46
C ALA A 63 -7.80 -12.85 -10.64
N LYS A 64 -6.53 -12.59 -10.32
CA LYS A 64 -5.89 -11.27 -10.52
C LYS A 64 -6.69 -10.10 -9.92
N THR A 65 -7.21 -10.31 -8.72
CA THR A 65 -8.14 -9.40 -8.05
C THR A 65 -7.59 -9.04 -6.66
N GLU A 66 -7.67 -7.77 -6.32
CA GLU A 66 -7.41 -7.26 -4.99
C GLU A 66 -8.69 -7.30 -4.15
N TYR A 67 -8.63 -7.91 -2.96
CA TYR A 67 -9.72 -7.98 -1.98
C TYR A 67 -9.35 -7.17 -0.74
N TRP A 68 -10.03 -6.07 -0.54
CA TRP A 68 -9.81 -5.10 0.53
C TRP A 68 -10.82 -5.33 1.66
N SER A 69 -10.35 -5.78 2.81
CA SER A 69 -11.14 -5.96 4.03
C SER A 69 -10.82 -4.86 5.04
N ARG A 70 -11.86 -4.18 5.53
CA ARG A 70 -11.74 -3.13 6.56
C ARG A 70 -11.84 -3.74 7.96
N LEU A 71 -10.85 -3.47 8.81
CA LEU A 71 -10.83 -3.99 10.19
C LEU A 71 -11.18 -2.94 11.24
N ALA A 72 -10.88 -1.67 10.96
CA ALA A 72 -11.09 -0.57 11.90
C ALA A 72 -11.52 0.72 11.17
N ALA A 73 -11.90 1.74 11.93
CA ALA A 73 -12.10 3.08 11.39
C ALA A 73 -10.79 3.66 10.84
N PHE A 74 -10.84 4.14 9.61
CA PHE A 74 -9.66 4.66 8.92
C PHE A 74 -9.52 6.16 9.24
N LYS A 75 -8.90 6.47 10.39
CA LYS A 75 -8.71 7.86 10.90
C LYS A 75 -7.25 8.15 11.26
N SER A 76 -6.30 7.69 10.44
CA SER A 76 -4.88 7.77 10.76
C SER A 76 -4.17 8.83 9.92
N ARG A 77 -3.24 9.58 10.53
CA ARG A 77 -2.39 10.57 9.83
C ARG A 77 -1.18 9.94 9.14
N ALA A 78 -0.79 8.75 9.58
CA ALA A 78 0.29 7.98 8.98
C ALA A 78 -0.10 6.50 9.04
N ILE A 79 0.12 5.82 7.92
CA ILE A 79 -0.18 4.40 7.77
C ILE A 79 1.06 3.69 7.24
N THR A 80 1.21 2.43 7.60
CA THR A 80 2.30 1.58 7.12
C THR A 80 1.68 0.41 6.38
N LEU A 81 2.08 0.23 5.12
CA LEU A 81 1.85 -1.00 4.36
C LEU A 81 2.93 -2.01 4.70
N VAL A 82 2.54 -3.23 5.05
CA VAL A 82 3.43 -4.38 5.27
C VAL A 82 2.99 -5.52 4.37
N SER A 83 3.95 -6.16 3.71
CA SER A 83 3.70 -7.32 2.84
C SER A 83 4.07 -8.64 3.50
N PHE A 84 3.22 -9.64 3.27
CA PHE A 84 3.36 -11.01 3.73
C PHE A 84 3.06 -11.97 2.57
N GLY A 85 3.78 -13.09 2.52
CA GLY A 85 3.40 -14.22 1.67
C GLY A 85 2.25 -15.01 2.31
N PHE A 86 1.47 -15.70 1.47
CA PHE A 86 0.66 -16.81 1.95
C PHE A 86 1.57 -17.96 2.41
N THR A 87 1.19 -18.60 3.51
CA THR A 87 1.91 -19.79 4.01
C THR A 87 1.59 -20.99 3.14
N ASN A 88 0.35 -21.10 2.68
CA ASN A 88 -0.13 -22.14 1.78
C ASN A 88 -0.11 -21.64 0.34
N HIS A 89 0.30 -22.50 -0.60
CA HIS A 89 0.35 -22.18 -2.02
C HIS A 89 -1.01 -22.46 -2.70
N PRO A 90 -1.32 -21.78 -3.83
CA PRO A 90 -2.50 -22.07 -4.63
C PRO A 90 -2.66 -23.55 -4.99
N GLY A 91 -3.87 -24.08 -4.84
CA GLY A 91 -4.18 -25.49 -5.07
C GLY A 91 -3.94 -26.41 -3.87
N SER A 92 -3.26 -25.95 -2.81
CA SER A 92 -3.19 -26.70 -1.56
C SER A 92 -4.53 -26.66 -0.79
N PRO A 93 -4.85 -27.71 0.02
CA PRO A 93 -6.12 -27.78 0.74
C PRO A 93 -6.38 -26.62 1.71
N ASP A 94 -5.33 -26.09 2.33
CA ASP A 94 -5.45 -25.05 3.37
C ASP A 94 -5.41 -23.62 2.82
N TYR A 95 -4.98 -23.43 1.56
CA TYR A 95 -4.92 -22.11 0.93
C TYR A 95 -6.28 -21.39 0.89
N PRO A 96 -7.41 -22.03 0.51
CA PRO A 96 -8.73 -21.41 0.58
C PRO A 96 -9.12 -20.93 1.97
N LYS A 97 -8.73 -21.66 3.02
CA LYS A 97 -9.01 -21.29 4.41
C LYS A 97 -8.18 -20.07 4.80
N GLU A 98 -6.89 -20.09 4.53
CA GLU A 98 -5.98 -18.97 4.82
C GLU A 98 -6.41 -17.69 4.10
N PHE A 99 -6.78 -17.78 2.83
CA PHE A 99 -7.26 -16.64 2.03
C PHE A 99 -8.51 -16.00 2.64
N ARG A 100 -9.51 -16.83 2.99
CA ARG A 100 -10.72 -16.35 3.65
C ARG A 100 -10.43 -15.76 5.00
N ASP A 101 -9.72 -16.48 5.87
CA ASP A 101 -9.41 -16.04 7.23
C ASP A 101 -8.67 -14.69 7.25
N TRP A 102 -7.80 -14.42 6.27
CA TRP A 102 -7.13 -13.13 6.15
C TRP A 102 -8.10 -11.96 5.91
N LEU A 103 -9.16 -12.20 5.15
CA LEU A 103 -10.17 -11.22 4.80
C LEU A 103 -11.32 -11.13 5.83
N VAL A 104 -11.39 -12.05 6.79
CA VAL A 104 -12.40 -12.03 7.86
C VAL A 104 -12.26 -10.76 8.70
N GLY A 105 -13.38 -10.09 8.97
CA GLY A 105 -13.44 -8.97 9.91
C GLY A 105 -14.16 -7.72 9.40
N GLY A 106 -14.47 -7.63 8.10
CA GLY A 106 -15.17 -6.47 7.55
C GLY A 106 -15.80 -6.68 6.18
N SER A 107 -16.40 -5.62 5.65
CA SER A 107 -16.89 -5.58 4.26
C SER A 107 -15.70 -5.72 3.31
N VAL A 108 -15.78 -6.71 2.43
CA VAL A 108 -14.76 -6.97 1.42
C VAL A 108 -15.16 -6.26 0.14
N LEU A 109 -14.29 -5.37 -0.32
CA LEU A 109 -14.37 -4.78 -1.64
C LEU A 109 -13.35 -5.43 -2.55
N SER A 110 -13.69 -5.59 -3.82
CA SER A 110 -12.82 -6.17 -4.83
C SER A 110 -12.56 -5.18 -5.96
N THR A 111 -11.34 -5.18 -6.49
CA THR A 111 -10.98 -4.49 -7.73
C THR A 111 -9.97 -5.32 -8.50
N ASP A 112 -9.94 -5.14 -9.82
CA ASP A 112 -8.91 -5.76 -10.66
C ASP A 112 -7.51 -5.30 -10.18
N GLN A 113 -6.59 -6.25 -10.05
CA GLN A 113 -5.20 -5.98 -9.66
C GLN A 113 -4.38 -5.43 -10.83
N GLU A 114 -4.67 -5.90 -12.05
CA GLU A 114 -3.96 -5.49 -13.25
C GLU A 114 -4.66 -4.28 -13.87
N ALA A 115 -4.07 -3.10 -13.69
CA ALA A 115 -4.33 -1.98 -14.56
C ALA A 115 -3.40 -2.11 -15.78
N SER A 116 -3.93 -2.05 -16.99
CA SER A 116 -3.12 -1.73 -18.15
C SER A 116 -2.58 -0.29 -18.03
N GLY A 117 -1.44 0.02 -18.63
CA GLY A 117 -0.92 1.40 -18.65
C GLY A 117 -1.92 2.42 -19.20
N GLN A 118 -2.88 2.00 -20.03
CA GLN A 118 -3.95 2.86 -20.57
C GLN A 118 -5.03 3.21 -19.54
N GLN A 119 -5.20 2.40 -18.48
CA GLN A 119 -6.15 2.68 -17.40
C GLN A 119 -5.64 3.74 -16.42
N TRP A 120 -4.36 4.12 -16.52
CA TRP A 120 -3.78 5.22 -15.76
C TRP A 120 -4.07 6.57 -16.44
N THR A 121 -4.96 7.34 -15.80
CA THR A 121 -5.39 8.64 -16.29
C THR A 121 -4.47 9.73 -15.76
N GLN A 122 -3.96 10.59 -16.65
CA GLN A 122 -3.18 11.75 -16.23
C GLN A 122 -4.10 12.79 -15.60
N GLY A 123 -3.75 13.29 -14.42
CA GLY A 123 -4.45 14.36 -13.74
C GLY A 123 -4.79 14.02 -12.29
N ILE A 124 -5.89 14.59 -11.81
CA ILE A 124 -6.31 14.54 -10.42
C ILE A 124 -7.71 13.94 -10.37
N TYR A 125 -7.82 12.76 -9.77
CA TYR A 125 -9.11 12.15 -9.46
C TYR A 125 -9.93 13.08 -8.57
N GLN A 126 -11.22 13.22 -8.87
CA GLN A 126 -12.16 13.98 -8.06
C GLN A 126 -12.87 13.02 -7.12
N PRO A 127 -12.63 13.11 -5.80
CA PRO A 127 -13.32 12.26 -4.84
C PRO A 127 -14.85 12.38 -4.95
N THR A 128 -15.52 11.24 -4.89
CA THR A 128 -16.97 11.10 -4.91
C THR A 128 -17.54 10.82 -3.52
N SER A 129 -16.70 10.44 -2.57
CA SER A 129 -17.10 10.11 -1.20
C SER A 129 -17.14 11.34 -0.27
N PRO A 130 -17.99 11.32 0.78
CA PRO A 130 -18.11 12.44 1.72
C PRO A 130 -16.86 12.66 2.57
N ALA A 131 -16.03 11.63 2.72
CA ALA A 131 -14.73 11.72 3.37
C ALA A 131 -13.66 11.07 2.49
N SER A 132 -12.47 11.66 2.45
CA SER A 132 -11.32 11.07 1.78
C SER A 132 -10.03 11.52 2.41
N ALA A 133 -8.99 10.72 2.26
CA ALA A 133 -7.66 11.04 2.72
C ALA A 133 -6.63 10.57 1.69
N LEU A 134 -5.87 11.52 1.14
CA LEU A 134 -4.69 11.22 0.34
C LEU A 134 -3.48 11.02 1.24
N TYR A 135 -2.78 9.93 1.01
CA TYR A 135 -1.51 9.63 1.61
C TYR A 135 -0.42 9.55 0.55
N TRP A 136 0.81 9.81 0.94
CA TRP A 136 1.96 9.70 0.06
C TRP A 136 3.10 8.93 0.71
N ALA A 137 3.90 8.27 -0.10
CA ALA A 137 5.15 7.62 0.29
C ALA A 137 6.24 7.88 -0.77
N VAL A 138 7.49 7.56 -0.42
CA VAL A 138 8.54 7.41 -1.43
C VAL A 138 8.18 6.20 -2.28
N ASP A 139 8.22 6.36 -3.60
CA ASP A 139 7.95 5.25 -4.52
C ASP A 139 9.13 4.27 -4.48
N PRO A 140 8.92 2.99 -4.08
CA PRO A 140 9.98 2.01 -4.02
C PRO A 140 10.49 1.57 -5.40
N ASP A 141 9.73 1.76 -6.48
CA ASP A 141 10.13 1.38 -7.83
C ASP A 141 10.76 2.53 -8.63
N GLY A 142 10.44 3.75 -8.23
CA GLY A 142 10.87 4.95 -8.94
C GLY A 142 12.33 5.30 -8.68
N PRO A 143 12.97 6.07 -9.57
CA PRO A 143 14.22 6.75 -9.26
C PRO A 143 14.11 7.54 -7.94
N ILE A 144 15.27 7.74 -7.29
CA ILE A 144 15.37 8.53 -6.05
C ILE A 144 14.61 9.85 -6.22
N GLY A 145 13.73 10.15 -5.26
CA GLY A 145 12.92 11.38 -5.27
C GLY A 145 11.49 11.18 -5.78
N ARG A 146 11.16 10.06 -6.43
CA ARG A 146 9.78 9.76 -6.82
C ARG A 146 8.89 9.46 -5.63
N ARG A 147 7.59 9.66 -5.84
CA ARG A 147 6.52 9.55 -4.85
C ARG A 147 5.36 8.74 -5.42
N ILE A 148 4.74 7.97 -4.55
CA ILE A 148 3.51 7.25 -4.82
C ILE A 148 2.44 7.78 -3.86
N GLY A 149 1.21 7.91 -4.35
CA GLY A 149 0.06 8.32 -3.56
C GLY A 149 -0.99 7.22 -3.43
N LEU A 150 -1.70 7.22 -2.31
CA LEU A 150 -2.87 6.39 -2.06
C LEU A 150 -3.98 7.29 -1.52
N LEU A 151 -5.01 7.52 -2.32
CA LEU A 151 -6.23 8.19 -1.89
C LEU A 151 -7.23 7.14 -1.45
N VAL A 152 -7.65 7.22 -0.20
CA VAL A 152 -8.68 6.37 0.37
C VAL A 152 -9.97 7.16 0.48
N GLU A 153 -11.03 6.64 -0.11
CA GLU A 153 -12.37 7.21 -0.02
C GLU A 153 -13.20 6.46 1.01
N LEU A 154 -13.84 7.20 1.91
CA LEU A 154 -14.60 6.68 3.03
C LEU A 154 -16.04 7.20 2.99
N GLY A 155 -16.98 6.33 3.28
CA GLY A 155 -18.36 6.74 3.50
C GLY A 155 -18.56 7.34 4.90
N SER A 156 -19.80 7.75 5.19
CA SER A 156 -20.12 8.51 6.40
C SER A 156 -19.90 7.74 7.70
N ALA A 157 -19.92 6.40 7.68
CA ALA A 157 -19.57 5.55 8.83
C ALA A 157 -18.07 5.14 8.83
N GLY A 158 -17.25 5.83 8.04
CA GLY A 158 -15.82 5.58 7.89
C GLY A 158 -15.49 4.30 7.13
N GLU A 159 -16.46 3.73 6.41
CA GLU A 159 -16.29 2.52 5.60
C GLU A 159 -15.53 2.79 4.32
N LEU A 160 -14.62 1.89 3.98
CA LEU A 160 -13.90 1.96 2.71
C LEU A 160 -14.92 1.93 1.57
N ARG A 161 -14.80 2.87 0.64
CA ARG A 161 -15.62 2.97 -0.56
C ARG A 161 -14.80 2.77 -1.82
N ASN A 162 -13.64 3.43 -1.90
CA ASN A 162 -12.65 3.24 -2.97
C ASN A 162 -11.23 3.41 -2.44
N ALA A 163 -10.28 2.88 -3.20
CA ALA A 163 -8.87 3.21 -3.10
C ALA A 163 -8.35 3.59 -4.50
N ILE A 164 -7.62 4.70 -4.57
CA ILE A 164 -7.08 5.25 -5.81
C ILE A 164 -5.57 5.39 -5.64
N TRP A 165 -4.81 4.78 -6.54
CA TRP A 165 -3.36 4.89 -6.55
C TRP A 165 -2.92 6.03 -7.45
N TYR A 166 -1.88 6.74 -7.03
CA TYR A 166 -1.24 7.82 -7.79
C TYR A 166 0.23 7.52 -8.02
N LYS A 167 0.72 7.74 -9.24
CA LYS A 167 2.15 7.71 -9.60
C LYS A 167 2.53 8.97 -10.39
N MET A 168 3.80 9.35 -10.29
CA MET A 168 4.34 10.53 -10.98
C MET A 168 4.68 10.25 -12.45
N ASP A 169 4.54 9.01 -12.88
CA ASP A 169 4.72 8.51 -14.23
C ASP A 169 3.71 7.39 -14.51
N ARG A 170 3.35 7.23 -15.79
CA ARG A 170 2.47 6.14 -16.21
C ARG A 170 3.26 4.82 -16.13
N PRO A 171 2.83 3.84 -15.32
CA PRO A 171 3.56 2.58 -15.23
C PRO A 171 3.47 1.81 -16.56
N GLN A 172 4.61 1.31 -17.05
CA GLN A 172 4.69 0.68 -18.37
C GLN A 172 3.93 -0.66 -18.44
N ASN A 173 3.97 -1.44 -17.37
CA ASN A 173 3.17 -2.66 -17.18
C ASN A 173 1.88 -2.41 -16.38
N GLY A 174 1.61 -1.13 -16.07
CA GLY A 174 0.43 -0.68 -15.34
C GLY A 174 0.33 -1.16 -13.88
N LEU A 175 1.37 -1.79 -13.34
CA LEU A 175 1.41 -2.24 -11.94
C LEU A 175 1.57 -1.06 -10.97
N ILE A 176 0.93 -1.18 -9.80
CA ILE A 176 1.11 -0.24 -8.68
C ILE A 176 2.53 -0.30 -8.14
N PHE A 177 3.08 -1.50 -7.97
CA PHE A 177 4.47 -1.73 -7.59
C PHE A 177 5.15 -2.60 -8.65
N GLN A 178 6.42 -2.38 -8.94
CA GLN A 178 7.20 -3.30 -9.79
C GLN A 178 7.65 -4.49 -8.99
N ASN A 179 8.01 -4.29 -7.72
CA ASN A 179 8.31 -5.34 -6.75
C ASN A 179 7.47 -5.11 -5.51
N THR A 180 6.88 -6.17 -4.94
CA THR A 180 6.07 -5.99 -3.72
C THR A 180 6.97 -5.53 -2.58
N PRO A 181 6.82 -4.30 -2.05
CA PRO A 181 7.70 -3.81 -1.00
C PRO A 181 7.42 -4.57 0.29
N SER A 182 8.47 -4.90 1.05
CA SER A 182 8.31 -5.49 2.39
C SER A 182 7.58 -4.54 3.34
N LYS A 183 7.86 -3.24 3.21
CA LYS A 183 7.26 -2.17 4.00
C LYS A 183 7.26 -0.84 3.25
N VAL A 184 6.16 -0.09 3.33
CA VAL A 184 6.06 1.30 2.84
C VAL A 184 5.36 2.16 3.89
N ASN A 185 5.97 3.29 4.25
CA ASN A 185 5.37 4.24 5.18
C ASN A 185 4.71 5.36 4.39
N PHE A 186 3.42 5.55 4.61
CA PHE A 186 2.63 6.60 3.99
C PHE A 186 2.27 7.67 5.03
N THR A 187 2.32 8.93 4.61
CA THR A 187 1.94 10.09 5.40
C THR A 187 0.78 10.80 4.73
N GLN A 188 -0.24 11.19 5.51
CA GLN A 188 -1.39 11.93 4.99
C GLN A 188 -0.96 13.32 4.52
N VAL A 189 -1.56 13.78 3.42
CA VAL A 189 -1.28 15.08 2.81
C VAL A 189 -2.14 16.16 3.45
N PHE A 190 -1.52 17.28 3.82
CA PHE A 190 -2.17 18.44 4.43
C PHE A 190 -1.75 19.75 3.75
N VAL A 191 -2.64 20.74 3.76
CA VAL A 191 -2.32 22.15 3.47
C VAL A 191 -2.66 22.96 4.72
N GLY A 192 -1.63 23.36 5.47
CA GLY A 192 -1.82 23.80 6.86
C GLY A 192 -2.36 22.65 7.71
N ASP A 193 -3.48 22.87 8.40
CA ASP A 193 -4.16 21.86 9.23
C ASP A 193 -5.27 21.09 8.49
N THR A 194 -5.51 21.42 7.22
CA THR A 194 -6.61 20.84 6.44
C THR A 194 -6.12 19.67 5.59
N PRO A 195 -6.72 18.47 5.67
CA PRO A 195 -6.40 17.36 4.77
C PRO A 195 -6.60 17.76 3.31
N SER A 196 -5.69 17.34 2.46
CA SER A 196 -5.75 17.56 1.01
C SER A 196 -5.91 16.24 0.28
N ASN A 197 -6.69 16.26 -0.80
CA ASN A 197 -6.81 15.14 -1.76
C ASN A 197 -6.10 15.43 -3.09
N ASP A 198 -5.42 16.57 -3.21
CA ASP A 198 -4.71 16.97 -4.42
C ASP A 198 -3.24 16.51 -4.37
N PRO A 199 -2.78 15.65 -5.29
CA PRO A 199 -1.41 15.15 -5.30
C PRO A 199 -0.37 16.23 -5.64
N ARG A 200 -0.77 17.38 -6.19
CA ARG A 200 0.14 18.52 -6.40
C ARG A 200 0.66 19.10 -5.08
N HIS A 201 -0.02 18.86 -3.96
CA HIS A 201 0.50 19.24 -2.65
C HIS A 201 1.59 18.28 -2.13
N ILE A 202 1.81 17.13 -2.79
CA ILE A 202 2.96 16.25 -2.55
C ILE A 202 4.15 16.74 -3.37
N ASP A 203 3.93 16.97 -4.67
CA ASP A 203 4.92 17.49 -5.61
C ASP A 203 4.21 18.38 -6.66
N PRO A 204 4.37 19.71 -6.60
CA PRO A 204 3.63 20.64 -7.45
C PRO A 204 4.18 20.74 -8.87
N GLN A 205 5.42 20.29 -9.11
CA GLN A 205 6.08 20.41 -10.42
C GLN A 205 5.89 19.15 -11.28
N SER A 206 5.37 18.08 -10.68
CA SER A 206 5.28 16.78 -11.33
C SER A 206 3.92 16.54 -11.96
N ALA A 207 3.94 15.80 -13.07
CA ALA A 207 2.75 15.18 -13.61
C ALA A 207 2.32 14.04 -12.69
N TRP A 208 1.01 13.87 -12.51
CA TRP A 208 0.43 12.78 -11.73
C TRP A 208 -0.50 11.96 -12.61
N TYR A 209 -0.47 10.65 -12.40
CA TYR A 209 -1.34 9.67 -13.03
C TYR A 209 -2.06 8.92 -11.94
N TYR A 210 -3.35 8.70 -12.10
CA TYR A 210 -4.13 7.91 -11.15
C TYR A 210 -4.72 6.67 -11.81
N TYR A 211 -4.80 5.62 -11.01
CA TYR A 211 -5.59 4.44 -11.30
C TYR A 211 -6.73 4.34 -10.29
N HIS A 212 -7.96 4.37 -10.80
CA HIS A 212 -9.18 4.15 -10.03
C HIS A 212 -9.69 2.75 -10.37
N GLY A 213 -9.30 1.78 -9.54
CA GLY A 213 -9.90 0.46 -9.55
C GLY A 213 -11.35 0.56 -9.10
N VAL A 214 -12.30 0.14 -9.93
CA VAL A 214 -13.73 0.19 -9.57
C VAL A 214 -13.98 -0.84 -8.47
N MET A 215 -14.10 -0.38 -7.23
CA MET A 215 -14.37 -1.27 -6.11
C MET A 215 -15.80 -1.79 -6.11
N ARG A 216 -15.96 -3.09 -5.90
CA ARG A 216 -17.25 -3.80 -5.90
C ARG A 216 -17.36 -4.66 -4.66
N PRO A 217 -18.57 -4.84 -4.07
CA PRO A 217 -18.76 -5.86 -3.05
C PRO A 217 -18.27 -7.22 -3.57
N ALA A 218 -17.39 -7.88 -2.80
CA ALA A 218 -16.86 -9.20 -3.13
C ALA A 218 -17.82 -10.33 -2.71
#